data_AF-A0A0D6LGK7-F1
#
_entry.id   AF-A0A0D6LGK7-F1
#
_cell.length_a   1.000
_cell.length_b   1.000
_cell.length_c   1.000
_cell.angle_alpha   90.00
_cell.angle_beta   90.00
_cell.angle_gamma   90.00
#
_symmetry.space_group_name_H-M   'P 1'
#
loop_
_entity.id
_entity.type
_entity.pdbx_description
1 polymer ?
#
loop_
_entity_poly.entity_id
_entity_poly.type
_entity_poly.pdbx_seq_one_letter_code
_entity_poly.pdbx_strand_id
1 'polypeptide(L)'
;LFSGRSLVVWACLIRLVLQGFLDNLDSLHYFIDHVVYKANLRGPSFRCEENPDGSLTLHYFTGRPGLYPIVRGVLREVARRVFNIDISLTITGRTQRSVQMASGERTEEHVIFLVKVISKSIKSISIDALQ
;
A
#
# COMPACT_ATOMS: atom_id res chain seq x y z
N LEU A 1 31.89 -5.85 4.65
CA LEU A 1 32.12 -4.58 3.91
C LEU A 1 31.13 -4.46 2.76
N PHE A 2 29.92 -3.97 3.01
CA PHE A 2 29.05 -3.53 1.91
C PHE A 2 29.21 -2.01 1.79
N SER A 3 29.89 -1.58 0.73
CA SER A 3 30.03 -0.17 0.36
C SER A 3 28.65 0.48 0.31
N GLY A 4 28.48 1.68 0.88
CA GLY A 4 27.20 2.39 0.99
C GLY A 4 26.42 2.56 -0.32
N ARG A 5 27.08 2.45 -1.48
CA ARG A 5 26.43 2.42 -2.80
C ARG A 5 25.55 1.19 -3.01
N SER A 6 25.93 0.04 -2.44
CA SER A 6 25.15 -1.20 -2.53
C SER A 6 23.82 -1.10 -1.77
N LEU A 7 23.82 -0.48 -0.59
CA LEU A 7 22.62 -0.25 0.21
C LEU A 7 21.63 0.69 -0.46
N VAL A 8 22.12 1.74 -1.15
CA VAL A 8 21.27 2.67 -1.91
C VAL A 8 20.62 1.98 -3.11
N VAL A 9 21.37 1.16 -3.85
CA VAL A 9 20.82 0.38 -4.97
C VAL A 9 19.79 -0.64 -4.49
N TRP A 10 20.07 -1.33 -3.38
CA TRP A 10 19.12 -2.25 -2.74
C TRP A 10 17.85 -1.54 -2.25
N ALA A 11 17.99 -0.37 -1.63
CA ALA A 11 16.84 0.44 -1.23
C ALA A 11 16.01 0.89 -2.44
N CYS A 12 16.64 1.29 -3.55
CA CYS A 12 15.94 1.60 -4.79
C CYS A 12 15.21 0.38 -5.39
N LEU A 13 15.85 -0.79 -5.43
CA LEU A 13 15.21 -2.02 -5.91
C LEU A 13 13.98 -2.39 -5.08
N ILE A 14 14.09 -2.31 -3.75
CA ILE A 14 12.99 -2.56 -2.84
C ILE A 14 11.83 -1.58 -3.08
N ARG A 15 12.14 -0.30 -3.31
CA ARG A 15 11.14 0.73 -3.62
C ARG A 15 10.43 0.47 -4.95
N LEU A 16 11.18 0.13 -6.00
CA LEU A 16 10.64 -0.21 -7.32
C LEU A 16 9.71 -1.44 -7.26
N VAL A 17 10.08 -2.47 -6.50
CA VAL A 17 9.25 -3.68 -6.32
C VAL A 17 7.97 -3.35 -5.57
N LEU A 18 8.04 -2.55 -4.51
CA LEU A 18 6.86 -2.16 -3.74
C LEU A 18 5.92 -1.27 -4.57
N GLN A 19 6.46 -0.29 -5.30
CA GLN A 19 5.69 0.55 -6.20
C GLN A 19 5.01 -0.28 -7.29
N GLY A 20 5.75 -1.17 -7.95
CA GLY A 20 5.18 -2.08 -8.95
C GLY A 20 4.07 -2.98 -8.38
N PHE A 21 4.19 -3.42 -7.14
CA PHE A 21 3.10 -4.13 -6.46
C PHE A 21 1.88 -3.22 -6.23
N LEU A 22 2.09 -1.99 -5.75
CA LEU A 22 1.01 -1.04 -5.49
C LEU A 22 0.30 -0.60 -6.78
N ASP A 23 1.03 -0.42 -7.87
CA ASP A 23 0.47 -0.12 -9.20
C ASP A 23 -0.39 -1.26 -9.73
N ASN A 24 -0.05 -2.50 -9.36
CA ASN A 24 -0.80 -3.70 -9.75
C ASN A 24 -1.93 -4.07 -8.76
N LEU A 25 -2.24 -3.24 -7.74
CA LEU A 25 -3.38 -3.50 -6.85
C LEU A 25 -4.71 -3.53 -7.59
N ASP A 26 -4.87 -2.77 -8.67
CA ASP A 26 -6.07 -2.85 -9.53
C ASP A 26 -6.19 -4.25 -10.17
N SER A 27 -5.08 -4.89 -10.52
CA SER A 27 -5.04 -6.29 -10.99
C SER A 27 -5.28 -7.30 -9.85
N LEU A 28 -4.81 -7.03 -8.63
CA LEU A 28 -5.06 -7.86 -7.45
C LEU A 28 -6.52 -7.76 -6.98
N HIS A 29 -7.19 -6.63 -7.23
CA HIS A 29 -8.62 -6.48 -7.01
C HIS A 29 -9.42 -7.47 -7.86
N TYR A 30 -9.02 -7.78 -9.10
CA TYR A 30 -9.68 -8.83 -9.90
C TYR A 30 -9.75 -10.18 -9.14
N PHE A 31 -8.71 -10.49 -8.37
CA PHE A 31 -8.63 -11.70 -7.55
C PHE A 31 -9.54 -11.63 -6.31
N ILE A 32 -9.62 -10.47 -5.65
CA ILE A 32 -10.51 -10.27 -4.49
C ILE A 32 -11.99 -10.18 -4.90
N ASP A 33 -12.30 -9.60 -6.06
CA ASP A 33 -13.67 -9.50 -6.58
C ASP A 33 -14.25 -10.91 -6.88
N HIS A 34 -13.42 -11.78 -7.46
CA HIS A 34 -13.78 -13.18 -7.74
C HIS A 34 -13.82 -14.07 -6.50
N VAL A 35 -12.89 -13.90 -5.55
CA VAL A 35 -12.74 -14.82 -4.40
C VAL A 35 -13.56 -14.39 -3.18
N VAL A 36 -13.77 -13.09 -2.95
CA VAL A 36 -14.35 -12.57 -1.69
C VAL A 36 -15.75 -12.00 -1.86
N TYR A 37 -16.07 -11.30 -2.95
CA TYR A 37 -17.29 -10.48 -2.98
C TYR A 37 -18.50 -11.09 -3.67
N LYS A 38 -18.36 -12.05 -4.61
CA LYS A 38 -19.49 -12.78 -5.26
C LYS A 38 -20.69 -11.88 -5.66
N ALA A 39 -20.44 -10.61 -5.91
CA ALA A 39 -21.43 -9.59 -6.17
C ALA A 39 -20.81 -8.65 -7.20
N ASN A 40 -21.58 -8.25 -8.22
CA ASN A 40 -21.17 -7.33 -9.29
C ASN A 40 -20.87 -5.92 -8.73
N LEU A 41 -19.91 -5.80 -7.82
CA LEU A 41 -19.54 -4.59 -7.13
C LEU A 41 -18.36 -3.98 -7.86
N ARG A 42 -18.52 -2.75 -8.35
CA ARG A 42 -17.39 -1.95 -8.84
C ARG A 42 -16.32 -1.89 -7.73
N GLY A 43 -15.12 -2.35 -8.06
CA GLY A 43 -13.98 -2.37 -7.17
C GLY A 43 -13.49 -0.97 -6.80
N PRO A 44 -12.76 -0.81 -5.68
CA PRO A 44 -11.88 0.34 -5.51
C PRO A 44 -10.86 0.44 -6.65
N SER A 45 -10.32 1.64 -6.82
CA SER A 45 -9.18 1.91 -7.69
C SER A 45 -8.02 2.49 -6.89
N PHE A 46 -6.82 2.07 -7.24
CA PHE A 46 -5.57 2.47 -6.62
C PHE A 46 -4.69 3.21 -7.63
N ARG A 47 -4.05 4.30 -7.19
CA ARG A 47 -2.98 4.94 -7.95
C ARG A 47 -1.81 5.20 -7.02
N CYS A 48 -0.61 4.82 -7.42
CA CYS A 48 0.60 5.08 -6.67
C CYS A 48 1.45 6.14 -7.37
N GLU A 49 2.01 7.06 -6.59
CA GLU A 49 2.94 8.08 -7.04
C GLU A 49 4.21 8.02 -6.19
N GLU A 50 5.37 8.17 -6.81
CA GLU A 50 6.65 8.26 -6.12
C GLU A 50 6.93 9.72 -5.76
N ASN A 51 7.24 9.99 -4.49
CA ASN A 51 7.60 11.33 -4.04
C ASN A 51 9.12 11.56 -4.18
N PRO A 52 9.58 12.83 -4.30
CA PRO A 52 11.00 13.16 -4.41
C PRO A 52 11.86 12.72 -3.21
N ASP A 53 11.25 12.59 -2.02
CA ASP A 53 11.91 12.11 -0.79
C ASP A 53 12.03 10.59 -0.71
N GLY A 54 11.53 9.90 -1.74
CA GLY A 54 11.55 8.47 -1.88
C GLY A 54 10.40 7.72 -1.21
N SER A 55 9.48 8.43 -0.56
CA SER A 55 8.21 7.85 -0.08
C SER A 55 7.23 7.61 -1.24
N LEU A 56 6.15 6.87 -0.99
CA LEU A 56 5.10 6.65 -1.98
C LEU A 56 3.80 7.27 -1.51
N THR A 57 3.06 7.89 -2.41
CA THR A 57 1.69 8.37 -2.20
C THR A 57 0.72 7.41 -2.85
N LEU A 58 -0.14 6.78 -2.07
CA LEU A 58 -1.17 5.86 -2.56
C LEU A 58 -2.54 6.55 -2.47
N HIS A 59 -3.15 6.76 -3.63
CA HIS A 59 -4.52 7.23 -3.76
C HIS A 59 -5.46 6.04 -3.81
N TYR A 60 -6.39 5.97 -2.88
CA TYR A 60 -7.44 4.96 -2.78
C TYR A 60 -8.80 5.59 -3.06
N PHE A 61 -9.44 5.18 -4.15
CA PHE A 61 -10.79 5.63 -4.53
C PHE A 61 -11.78 4.49 -4.32
N THR A 62 -12.90 4.75 -3.66
CA THR A 62 -13.94 3.73 -3.42
C THR A 62 -15.33 4.35 -3.44
N GLY A 63 -16.31 3.61 -3.96
CA GLY A 63 -17.74 3.95 -3.80
C GLY A 63 -18.32 3.49 -2.45
N ARG A 64 -17.51 2.84 -1.60
CA ARG A 64 -17.89 2.32 -0.28
C ARG A 64 -17.07 3.06 0.79
N PRO A 65 -17.58 4.19 1.33
CA PRO A 65 -16.83 4.99 2.30
C PRO A 65 -16.57 4.20 3.60
N GLY A 66 -15.41 4.45 4.23
CA GLY A 66 -15.07 3.91 5.55
C GLY A 66 -14.33 2.57 5.57
N LEU A 67 -14.02 1.98 4.40
CA LEU A 67 -13.29 0.69 4.32
C LEU A 67 -11.76 0.84 4.30
N TYR A 68 -11.25 2.07 4.21
CA TYR A 68 -9.82 2.35 4.14
C TYR A 68 -8.95 1.80 5.30
N PRO A 69 -9.45 1.61 6.56
CA PRO A 69 -8.64 1.00 7.62
C PRO A 69 -8.26 -0.46 7.32
N ILE A 70 -9.14 -1.19 6.61
CA ILE A 70 -8.89 -2.58 6.23
C ILE A 70 -7.80 -2.63 5.16
N VAL A 71 -7.88 -1.76 4.16
CA VAL A 71 -6.86 -1.60 3.11
C VAL A 71 -5.48 -1.37 3.72
N ARG A 72 -5.39 -0.49 4.72
CA ARG A 72 -4.15 -0.25 5.47
C ARG A 72 -3.57 -1.53 6.09
N GLY A 73 -4.41 -2.36 6.71
CA GLY A 73 -4.00 -3.62 7.34
C GLY A 73 -3.50 -4.64 6.31
N VAL A 74 -4.26 -4.84 5.24
CA VAL A 74 -3.91 -5.77 4.16
C VAL A 74 -2.58 -5.38 3.49
N LEU A 75 -2.40 -4.11 3.15
CA LEU A 75 -1.17 -3.64 2.51
C LEU A 75 0.07 -3.86 3.37
N ARG A 76 -0.04 -3.57 4.68
CA ARG A 76 1.05 -3.80 5.62
C ARG A 76 1.38 -5.30 5.70
N GLU A 77 0.38 -6.16 5.73
CA GLU A 77 0.60 -7.59 5.87
C GLU A 77 1.16 -8.24 4.59
N VAL A 78 0.70 -7.79 3.42
CA VAL A 78 1.26 -8.25 2.14
C VAL A 78 2.70 -7.79 1.99
N ALA A 79 3.02 -6.53 2.29
CA ALA A 79 4.39 -6.03 2.29
C ALA A 79 5.32 -6.89 3.18
N ARG A 80 4.83 -7.24 4.37
CA ARG A 80 5.59 -8.05 5.33
C ARG A 80 5.73 -9.51 4.92
N ARG A 81 4.67 -10.15 4.43
CA ARG A 81 4.68 -11.60 4.13
C ARG A 81 5.25 -11.94 2.76
N VAL A 82 4.98 -11.12 1.75
CA VAL A 82 5.37 -11.39 0.36
C VAL A 82 6.74 -10.80 0.07
N PHE A 83 7.01 -9.59 0.57
CA PHE A 83 8.24 -8.86 0.24
C PHE A 83 9.23 -8.78 1.41
N ASN A 84 8.86 -9.25 2.61
CA ASN A 84 9.66 -9.15 3.83
C ASN A 84 10.07 -7.71 4.19
N ILE A 85 9.20 -6.74 3.88
CA ILE A 85 9.40 -5.32 4.12
C ILE A 85 8.39 -4.85 5.17
N ASP A 86 8.84 -4.09 6.16
CA ASP A 86 7.93 -3.36 7.03
C ASP A 86 7.62 -1.98 6.43
N ILE A 87 6.32 -1.65 6.36
CA ILE A 87 5.86 -0.35 5.85
C ILE A 87 4.99 0.36 6.88
N SER A 88 5.13 1.68 6.92
CA SER A 88 4.22 2.59 7.60
C SER A 88 3.27 3.20 6.57
N LEU A 89 1.97 3.15 6.86
CA LEU A 89 0.94 3.87 6.11
C LEU A 89 0.31 4.91 7.04
N THR A 90 0.38 6.17 6.62
CA THR A 90 -0.22 7.33 7.32
C THR A 90 -1.21 8.01 6.39
N ILE A 91 -2.39 8.37 6.89
CA ILE A 91 -3.40 9.07 6.08
C ILE A 91 -3.03 10.55 6.05
N THR A 92 -2.84 11.10 4.87
CA THR A 92 -2.51 12.52 4.65
C THR A 92 -3.70 13.31 4.11
N GLY A 93 -4.68 12.64 3.53
CA GLY A 93 -5.91 13.26 3.03
C GLY A 93 -7.07 12.29 2.99
N ARG A 94 -8.27 12.81 3.21
CA ARG A 94 -9.52 12.06 3.07
C ARG A 94 -10.61 13.02 2.62
N THR A 95 -11.26 12.67 1.53
CA THR A 95 -12.36 13.45 0.96
C THR A 95 -13.50 12.50 0.65
N GLN A 96 -14.71 12.87 1.05
CA GLN A 96 -15.93 12.16 0.70
C GLN A 96 -16.82 13.14 -0.07
N ARG A 97 -17.23 12.74 -1.27
CA ARG A 97 -18.12 13.55 -2.13
C ARG A 97 -19.35 12.76 -2.49
N SER A 98 -20.50 13.42 -2.55
CA SER A 98 -21.64 12.86 -3.26
C SER A 98 -21.65 13.37 -4.70
N VAL A 99 -21.79 12.45 -5.63
CA VAL A 99 -21.83 12.71 -7.06
C VAL A 99 -23.25 12.41 -7.52
N GLN A 100 -23.95 13.44 -8.00
CA GLN A 100 -25.23 13.25 -8.66
C GLN A 100 -25.00 12.67 -10.05
N MET A 101 -25.57 11.51 -10.30
CA MET A 101 -25.57 10.86 -11.62
C MET A 101 -27.00 10.76 -12.13
N ALA A 102 -27.16 10.55 -13.43
CA ALA A 102 -28.47 10.30 -14.04
C ALA A 102 -29.21 9.08 -13.44
N SER A 103 -28.50 8.19 -12.73
CA SER A 103 -29.04 6.99 -12.06
C SER A 103 -29.22 7.15 -10.54
N GLY A 104 -29.02 8.35 -9.98
CA GLY A 104 -29.14 8.64 -8.55
C GLY A 104 -27.87 9.26 -7.94
N GLU A 105 -27.90 9.49 -6.62
CA GLU A 105 -26.75 9.99 -5.85
C GLU A 105 -25.80 8.84 -5.50
N ARG A 106 -24.50 9.04 -5.73
CA ARG A 106 -23.45 8.09 -5.32
C ARG A 106 -22.42 8.77 -4.46
N THR A 107 -22.07 8.14 -3.34
CA THR A 107 -20.96 8.60 -2.51
C THR A 107 -19.64 8.01 -3.02
N GLU A 108 -18.64 8.87 -3.21
CA GLU A 108 -17.28 8.48 -3.51
C GLU A 108 -16.37 8.96 -2.38
N GLU A 109 -15.50 8.07 -1.90
CA GLU A 109 -14.44 8.38 -0.95
C GLU A 109 -13.08 8.28 -1.64
N HIS A 110 -12.25 9.28 -1.39
CA HIS A 110 -10.84 9.32 -1.78
C HIS A 110 -10.00 9.44 -0.52
N VAL A 111 -9.11 8.47 -0.30
CA VAL A 111 -8.15 8.48 0.81
C VAL A 111 -6.74 8.50 0.23
N ILE A 112 -5.90 9.36 0.79
CA ILE A 112 -4.49 9.49 0.42
C ILE A 112 -3.66 8.92 1.55
N PHE A 113 -2.86 7.92 1.24
CA PHE A 113 -1.89 7.33 2.15
C PHE A 113 -0.48 7.75 1.76
N LEU A 114 0.30 8.18 2.74
CA LEU A 114 1.75 8.26 2.66
C LEU A 114 2.34 6.93 3.13
N VAL A 115 3.04 6.25 2.25
CA VAL A 115 3.69 4.96 2.49
C VAL A 115 5.18 5.19 2.63
N LYS A 116 5.74 4.71 3.75
CA LYS A 116 7.18 4.76 4.04
C LYS A 116 7.70 3.38 4.40
N VAL A 117 8.81 2.98 3.79
CA VAL A 117 9.53 1.76 4.18
C VAL A 117 10.21 2.01 5.52
N ILE A 118 9.95 1.11 6.48
CA ILE A 118 10.62 1.10 7.77
C ILE A 118 11.84 0.19 7.61
N SER A 119 13.03 0.78 7.53
CA SER A 119 14.25 -0.02 7.60
C SER A 119 14.35 -0.63 9.00
N LYS A 120 14.28 -1.96 9.09
CA LYS A 120 14.66 -2.66 10.32
C LYS A 120 16.15 -2.42 10.53
N SER A 121 16.50 -1.70 11.60
CA SER A 121 17.82 -1.88 12.22
C SER A 121 17.90 -3.35 12.58
N ILE A 122 18.88 -4.05 12.00
CA ILE A 122 19.17 -5.45 12.31
C ILE A 122 19.34 -5.50 13.84
N LYS A 123 18.39 -6.10 14.56
CA LYS A 123 18.66 -6.50 15.93
C LYS A 123 19.82 -7.47 15.82
N SER A 124 21.00 -7.04 16.26
CA SER A 124 22.13 -7.89 16.53
C SER A 124 21.60 -9.12 17.28
N ILE A 125 21.61 -10.27 16.62
CA ILE A 125 21.42 -11.53 17.31
C ILE A 125 22.65 -11.64 18.20
N SER A 126 22.49 -11.33 19.48
CA SER A 126 23.52 -11.55 20.48
C SER A 126 23.90 -13.03 20.43
N ILE A 127 25.19 -13.30 20.27
CA ILE A 127 25.76 -14.64 20.05
C ILE A 127 25.87 -15.39 21.40
N ASP A 128 25.01 -15.09 22.37
CA ASP A 128 25.14 -15.55 23.76
C ASP A 128 24.24 -16.75 24.09
N ALA A 129 23.67 -17.42 23.08
CA ALA A 129 22.79 -18.59 23.27
C ALA A 129 23.43 -19.94 22.86
N LEU A 130 24.76 -20.00 22.73
CA LEU A 130 25.51 -21.24 22.59
C LEU A 130 26.70 -21.26 23.56
N GLN A 131 26.39 -21.38 24.85
CA GLN A 131 27.28 -21.98 25.85
C GLN A 131 26.47 -22.93 26.73
#